data_AF-A0A9E0QGE5-F1
#
_entry.id   AF-A0A9E0QGE5-F1
#
_cell.length_a   1.000
_cell.length_b   1.000
_cell.length_c   1.000
_cell.angle_alpha   90.00
_cell.angle_beta   90.00
_cell.angle_gamma   90.00
#
_symmetry.space_group_name_H-M   'P 1'
#
loop_
_entity.id
_entity.type
_entity.pdbx_description
1 polymer ?
#
loop_
_entity_poly.entity_id
_entity_poly.type
_entity_poly.pdbx_seq_one_letter_code
_entity_poly.pdbx_strand_id
1 'polypeptide(L)'
;MRINHRFFFYLVMALFLHGCSSTSTPDTSPERPSTPPSVEPVKSAKPPPTLDKAHFKQSIITKERDSGKTIVFSTINGFKKGKVNDRRPWGESYISAAVDKATGDITYQINTIVKYRSHKLHLYREVRYDSNGETKFIDATILERKVDCLESTETGAARRSGCYPSERVVFTLDQEQITKLSEGYTGDSQAQLRYTMLPRSGPTYLATLYLAEIAALVEAVEEYKKSLGL
;
A
#
# COMPACT_ATOMS: atom_id res chain seq x y z
N MET A 1 -28.40 30.47 -18.81
CA MET A 1 -29.38 30.26 -17.73
C MET A 1 -28.61 30.01 -16.44
N ARG A 2 -28.46 31.05 -15.59
CA ARG A 2 -27.70 31.00 -14.32
C ARG A 2 -28.73 30.99 -13.19
N ILE A 3 -28.61 30.06 -12.25
CA ILE A 3 -29.39 30.08 -11.01
C ILE A 3 -28.42 30.09 -9.84
N ASN A 4 -28.36 31.25 -9.19
CA ASN A 4 -27.79 31.48 -7.87
C ASN A 4 -28.75 30.91 -6.82
N HIS A 5 -28.23 30.27 -5.78
CA HIS A 5 -28.88 30.28 -4.46
C HIS A 5 -27.84 30.47 -3.35
N ARG A 6 -27.79 31.71 -2.86
CA ARG A 6 -27.36 32.05 -1.50
C ARG A 6 -28.60 32.06 -0.60
N PHE A 7 -28.34 31.98 0.71
CA PHE A 7 -29.20 32.23 1.89
C PHE A 7 -29.90 31.01 2.51
N PHE A 8 -29.47 30.65 3.73
CA PHE A 8 -30.21 30.77 5.01
C PHE A 8 -29.31 30.27 6.16
N PHE A 9 -28.75 31.14 7.00
CA PHE A 9 -29.24 31.59 8.32
C PHE A 9 -28.96 30.61 9.50
N TYR A 10 -27.91 30.95 10.27
CA TYR A 10 -27.82 31.13 11.73
C TYR A 10 -28.41 30.14 12.77
N LEU A 11 -27.54 29.86 13.77
CA LEU A 11 -27.76 29.87 15.24
C LEU A 11 -28.51 28.68 15.89
N VAL A 12 -27.86 27.99 16.86
CA VAL A 12 -28.35 27.80 18.25
C VAL A 12 -27.20 27.33 19.17
N MET A 13 -27.15 27.98 20.33
CA MET A 13 -26.30 27.86 21.51
C MET A 13 -26.90 26.86 22.52
N ALA A 14 -26.08 26.09 23.25
CA ALA A 14 -26.24 25.65 24.67
C ALA A 14 -25.28 24.46 24.94
N LEU A 15 -24.20 24.58 25.72
CA LEU A 15 -24.09 24.56 27.19
C LEU A 15 -24.83 23.40 27.89
N PHE A 16 -24.08 22.36 28.25
CA PHE A 16 -24.36 21.54 29.43
C PHE A 16 -23.05 21.29 30.21
N LEU A 17 -22.92 22.03 31.31
CA LEU A 17 -22.11 21.67 32.49
C LEU A 17 -22.92 20.68 33.31
N HIS A 18 -22.33 19.53 33.69
CA HIS A 18 -22.66 18.82 34.92
C HIS A 18 -21.40 18.10 35.40
N GLY A 19 -20.92 18.54 36.56
CA GLY A 19 -19.88 17.83 37.31
C GLY A 19 -20.47 16.69 38.12
N CYS A 20 -19.62 15.74 38.47
CA CYS A 20 -19.76 14.91 39.67
C CYS A 20 -18.36 14.65 40.23
N SER A 21 -18.10 15.20 41.41
CA SER A 21 -17.02 14.82 42.30
C SER A 21 -17.15 13.35 42.68
N SER A 22 -16.04 12.64 42.82
CA SER A 22 -16.01 11.33 43.48
C SER A 22 -14.86 11.32 44.49
N THR A 23 -15.28 11.18 45.74
CA THR A 23 -14.47 11.04 46.95
C THR A 23 -13.69 9.73 46.93
N SER A 24 -12.42 9.81 47.31
CA SER A 24 -11.54 8.69 47.59
C SER A 24 -11.87 8.06 48.94
N THR A 25 -11.85 6.73 49.00
CA THR A 25 -11.81 5.96 50.25
C THR A 25 -10.69 4.93 50.10
N PRO A 26 -9.74 4.83 51.04
CA PRO A 26 -8.68 3.84 50.97
C PRO A 26 -9.14 2.57 51.70
N ASP A 27 -9.43 1.51 50.95
CA ASP A 27 -9.62 0.18 51.51
C ASP A 27 -8.28 -0.56 51.58
N THR A 28 -7.88 -0.85 52.81
CA THR A 28 -6.72 -1.68 53.16
C THR A 28 -7.12 -3.14 52.95
N SER A 29 -6.48 -3.81 52.00
CA SER A 29 -6.68 -5.24 51.74
C SER A 29 -5.57 -6.07 52.40
N PRO A 30 -5.88 -7.21 53.05
CA PRO A 30 -4.90 -8.03 53.73
C PRO A 30 -4.03 -8.84 52.76
N GLU A 31 -2.74 -8.80 53.03
CA GLU A 31 -1.65 -9.47 52.35
C GLU A 31 -1.86 -11.01 52.35
N ARG A 32 -2.03 -11.59 51.16
CA ARG A 32 -2.08 -13.04 50.94
C ARG A 32 -0.72 -13.48 50.37
N PRO A 33 -0.02 -14.46 50.98
CA PRO A 33 1.22 -14.97 50.42
C PRO A 33 0.88 -15.86 49.22
N SER A 34 1.10 -15.34 48.00
CA SER A 34 1.02 -16.12 46.77
C SER A 34 2.43 -16.45 46.28
N THR A 35 2.75 -17.74 46.33
CA THR A 35 3.90 -18.39 45.70
C THR A 35 4.09 -17.89 44.26
N PRO A 36 5.31 -17.52 43.85
CA PRO A 36 5.53 -17.03 42.49
C PRO A 36 5.26 -18.15 41.47
N PRO A 37 4.44 -17.92 40.44
CA PRO A 37 4.25 -18.89 39.37
C PRO A 37 5.57 -19.06 38.62
N SER A 38 5.95 -20.31 38.40
CA SER A 38 7.07 -20.69 37.53
C SER A 38 6.81 -20.09 36.14
N VAL A 39 7.59 -19.07 35.78
CA VAL A 39 7.52 -18.40 34.49
C VAL A 39 8.08 -19.37 33.45
N GLU A 40 7.20 -20.04 32.71
CA GLU A 40 7.61 -20.73 31.49
C GLU A 40 8.30 -19.72 30.56
N PRO A 41 9.40 -20.10 29.88
CA PRO A 41 10.10 -19.21 29.00
C PRO A 41 9.17 -18.82 27.85
N VAL A 42 8.76 -17.55 27.85
CA VAL A 42 8.02 -16.93 26.75
C VAL A 42 8.80 -17.22 25.48
N LYS A 43 8.23 -18.06 24.60
CA LYS A 43 8.73 -18.27 23.23
C LYS A 43 8.91 -16.89 22.60
N SER A 44 10.16 -16.45 22.51
CA SER A 44 10.53 -15.14 21.98
C SER A 44 9.92 -15.02 20.58
N ALA A 45 8.91 -14.16 20.44
CA ALA A 45 8.29 -13.88 19.17
C ALA A 45 9.36 -13.31 18.24
N LYS A 46 9.57 -13.95 17.08
CA LYS A 46 10.50 -13.47 16.06
C LYS A 46 10.16 -12.00 15.78
N PRO A 47 11.14 -11.07 15.84
CA PRO A 47 10.88 -9.67 15.56
C PRO A 47 10.27 -9.52 14.15
N PRO A 48 9.38 -8.54 13.95
CA PRO A 48 8.78 -8.31 12.65
C PRO A 48 9.88 -8.09 11.59
N PRO A 49 9.69 -8.57 10.35
CA PRO A 49 10.70 -8.43 9.31
C PRO A 49 10.99 -6.96 9.04
N THR A 50 12.27 -6.61 9.00
CA THR A 50 12.73 -5.27 8.59
C THR A 50 12.51 -5.13 7.08
N LEU A 51 11.75 -4.11 6.67
CA LEU A 51 11.46 -3.82 5.25
C LEU A 51 12.58 -2.97 4.64
N ASP A 52 13.81 -3.50 4.64
CA ASP A 52 14.98 -2.84 4.07
C ASP A 52 15.29 -3.31 2.64
N LYS A 53 16.33 -2.72 2.04
CA LYS A 53 16.76 -3.05 0.68
C LYS A 53 17.14 -4.53 0.53
N ALA A 54 17.74 -5.14 1.54
CA ALA A 54 18.16 -6.55 1.48
C ALA A 54 16.95 -7.48 1.48
N HIS A 55 15.95 -7.21 2.33
CA HIS A 55 14.67 -7.91 2.36
C HIS A 55 13.99 -7.88 0.97
N PHE A 56 13.86 -6.68 0.39
CA PHE A 56 13.22 -6.55 -0.93
C PHE A 56 14.02 -7.25 -2.03
N LYS A 57 15.37 -7.13 -2.04
CA LYS A 57 16.21 -7.78 -3.04
C LYS A 57 16.05 -9.30 -3.05
N GLN A 58 15.97 -9.92 -1.87
CA GLN A 58 15.74 -11.37 -1.73
C GLN A 58 14.36 -11.82 -2.22
N SER A 59 13.39 -10.91 -2.23
CA SER A 59 12.01 -11.19 -2.65
C SER A 59 11.74 -10.97 -4.13
N ILE A 60 12.71 -10.43 -4.89
CA ILE A 60 12.57 -10.16 -6.31
C ILE A 60 12.38 -11.46 -7.06
N ILE A 61 11.35 -11.49 -7.92
CA ILE A 61 11.15 -12.57 -8.88
C ILE A 61 11.50 -12.11 -10.28
N THR A 62 12.05 -13.01 -11.08
CA THR A 62 12.36 -12.78 -12.50
C THR A 62 11.51 -13.68 -13.38
N LYS A 63 11.07 -13.17 -14.52
CA LYS A 63 10.34 -13.94 -15.54
C LYS A 63 10.74 -13.47 -16.93
N GLU A 64 10.97 -14.40 -17.84
CA GLU A 64 11.15 -14.09 -19.25
C GLU A 64 9.81 -13.83 -19.94
N ARG A 65 9.81 -12.95 -20.94
CA ARG A 65 8.69 -12.62 -21.82
C ARG A 65 9.16 -12.53 -23.26
N ASP A 66 8.19 -12.43 -24.18
CA ASP A 66 8.43 -12.15 -25.59
C ASP A 66 9.41 -13.13 -26.23
N SER A 67 9.21 -14.42 -25.95
CA SER A 67 10.08 -15.52 -26.38
C SER A 67 11.53 -15.37 -25.91
N GLY A 68 11.73 -14.85 -24.70
CA GLY A 68 13.05 -14.71 -24.06
C GLY A 68 13.76 -13.40 -24.35
N LYS A 69 13.18 -12.50 -25.16
CA LYS A 69 13.77 -11.20 -25.52
C LYS A 69 13.80 -10.20 -24.37
N THR A 70 12.84 -10.32 -23.46
CA THR A 70 12.68 -9.41 -22.32
C THR A 70 12.72 -10.20 -21.03
N ILE A 71 13.45 -9.69 -20.03
CA ILE A 71 13.37 -10.19 -18.66
C ILE A 71 12.62 -9.17 -17.80
N VAL A 72 11.72 -9.65 -16.95
CA VAL A 72 10.94 -8.82 -16.04
C VAL A 72 11.30 -9.13 -14.60
N PHE A 73 11.79 -8.13 -13.89
CA PHE A 73 12.01 -8.16 -12.44
C PHE A 73 10.76 -7.61 -11.75
N SER A 74 10.35 -8.19 -10.62
CA SER A 74 9.20 -7.71 -9.86
C SER A 74 9.33 -7.96 -8.37
N THR A 75 8.90 -6.99 -7.57
CA THR A 75 8.84 -7.06 -6.11
C THR A 75 7.46 -7.47 -5.57
N ILE A 76 6.58 -8.05 -6.40
CA ILE A 76 5.18 -8.38 -6.05
C ILE A 76 5.01 -9.21 -4.76
N ASN A 77 6.03 -9.97 -4.36
CA ASN A 77 6.03 -10.78 -3.14
C ASN A 77 6.81 -10.17 -1.97
N GLY A 78 7.37 -8.96 -2.13
CA GLY A 78 8.23 -8.33 -1.15
C GLY A 78 7.48 -7.78 0.05
N PHE A 79 6.28 -7.22 -0.14
CA PHE A 79 5.46 -6.75 0.96
C PHE A 79 3.97 -6.84 0.63
N LYS A 80 3.20 -7.38 1.57
CA LYS A 80 1.74 -7.45 1.48
C LYS A 80 1.13 -6.71 2.66
N LYS A 81 0.44 -5.61 2.37
CA LYS A 81 -0.28 -4.85 3.39
C LYS A 81 -1.57 -5.58 3.74
N GLY A 82 -1.75 -5.88 5.03
CA GLY A 82 -3.00 -6.46 5.53
C GLY A 82 -4.20 -5.51 5.35
N LYS A 83 -5.39 -6.10 5.24
CA LYS A 83 -6.66 -5.37 5.28
C LYS A 83 -6.83 -4.78 6.68
N VAL A 84 -6.98 -3.45 6.76
CA VAL A 84 -7.16 -2.76 8.06
C VAL A 84 -8.65 -2.64 8.42
N ASN A 85 -9.52 -2.37 7.43
CA ASN A 85 -10.97 -2.34 7.61
C ASN A 85 -11.71 -2.57 6.28
N ASP A 86 -12.98 -2.93 6.36
CA ASP A 86 -13.82 -3.27 5.21
C ASP A 86 -14.45 -2.06 4.49
N ARG A 87 -14.35 -0.86 5.10
CA ARG A 87 -15.07 0.33 4.63
C ARG A 87 -14.27 1.17 3.63
N ARG A 88 -12.96 0.94 3.54
CA ARG A 88 -12.07 1.71 2.66
C ARG A 88 -11.41 0.77 1.65
N PRO A 89 -11.06 1.26 0.45
CA PRO A 89 -10.17 0.52 -0.43
C PRO A 89 -8.87 0.18 0.29
N TRP A 90 -8.36 -1.03 0.06
CA TRP A 90 -7.07 -1.47 0.55
C TRP A 90 -6.33 -2.15 -0.60
N GLY A 91 -5.02 -2.22 -0.52
CA GLY A 91 -4.25 -2.78 -1.62
C GLY A 91 -2.78 -2.92 -1.30
N GLU A 92 -2.09 -3.55 -2.21
CA GLU A 92 -0.65 -3.72 -2.20
C GLU A 92 -0.06 -3.01 -3.42
N SER A 93 1.09 -2.37 -3.20
CA SER A 93 1.84 -1.66 -4.22
C SER A 93 3.20 -2.33 -4.35
N TYR A 94 3.70 -2.43 -5.57
CA TYR A 94 5.01 -3.00 -5.88
C TYR A 94 5.54 -2.40 -7.17
N ILE A 95 6.81 -2.63 -7.46
CA ILE A 95 7.45 -2.14 -8.69
C ILE A 95 7.92 -3.32 -9.56
N SER A 96 7.94 -3.11 -10.87
CA SER A 96 8.54 -4.04 -11.83
C SER A 96 9.38 -3.29 -12.85
N ALA A 97 10.41 -3.95 -13.36
CA ALA A 97 11.25 -3.46 -14.45
C ALA A 97 11.27 -4.50 -15.56
N ALA A 98 10.97 -4.08 -16.79
CA ALA A 98 11.17 -4.88 -17.98
C ALA A 98 12.45 -4.41 -18.67
N VAL A 99 13.39 -5.33 -18.90
CA VAL A 99 14.67 -5.06 -19.56
C VAL A 99 14.68 -5.76 -20.92
N ASP A 100 14.85 -5.00 -21.98
CA ASP A 100 15.16 -5.54 -23.30
C ASP A 100 16.60 -6.07 -23.30
N LYS A 101 16.78 -7.37 -23.57
CA LYS A 101 18.11 -8.01 -23.49
C LYS A 101 19.05 -7.62 -24.63
N ALA A 102 18.52 -7.09 -25.74
CA ALA A 102 19.32 -6.69 -26.90
C ALA A 102 19.80 -5.24 -26.77
N THR A 103 18.95 -4.33 -26.31
CA THR A 103 19.29 -2.90 -26.20
C THR A 103 19.71 -2.48 -24.80
N GLY A 104 19.31 -3.23 -23.77
CA GLY A 104 19.49 -2.83 -22.37
C GLY A 104 18.50 -1.77 -21.91
N ASP A 105 17.50 -1.42 -22.72
CA ASP A 105 16.46 -0.46 -22.38
C ASP A 105 15.59 -0.99 -21.24
N ILE A 106 15.23 -0.11 -20.31
CA ILE A 106 14.48 -0.45 -19.10
C ILE A 106 13.16 0.33 -19.07
N THR A 107 12.06 -0.38 -18.85
CA THR A 107 10.77 0.23 -18.53
C THR A 107 10.37 -0.11 -17.10
N TYR A 108 10.24 0.89 -16.25
CA TYR A 108 9.76 0.74 -14.87
C TYR A 108 8.26 0.97 -14.77
N GLN A 109 7.58 0.10 -14.02
CA GLN A 109 6.14 0.22 -13.76
C GLN A 109 5.85 0.09 -12.27
N ILE A 110 5.16 1.08 -11.72
CA ILE A 110 4.57 0.98 -10.39
C ILE A 110 3.21 0.33 -10.55
N ASN A 111 3.02 -0.79 -9.86
CA ASN A 111 1.81 -1.59 -9.89
C ASN A 111 1.08 -1.45 -8.56
N THR A 112 -0.24 -1.28 -8.60
CA THR A 112 -1.09 -1.33 -7.41
C THR A 112 -2.26 -2.26 -7.65
N ILE A 113 -2.48 -3.21 -6.75
CA ILE A 113 -3.68 -4.05 -6.73
C ILE A 113 -4.59 -3.48 -5.66
N VAL A 114 -5.64 -2.77 -6.07
CA VAL A 114 -6.61 -2.16 -5.16
C VAL A 114 -7.83 -3.06 -5.07
N LYS A 115 -8.21 -3.44 -3.84
CA LYS A 115 -9.42 -4.17 -3.48
C LYS A 115 -10.37 -3.26 -2.71
N TYR A 116 -11.66 -3.41 -2.92
CA TYR A 116 -12.67 -2.62 -2.22
C TYR A 116 -14.00 -3.35 -2.18
N ARG A 117 -14.91 -2.89 -1.32
CA ARG A 117 -16.29 -3.38 -1.27
C ARG A 117 -17.19 -2.43 -2.05
N SER A 118 -17.72 -2.88 -3.18
CA SER A 118 -18.62 -2.07 -4.02
C SER A 118 -19.40 -2.96 -4.99
N HIS A 119 -20.57 -2.46 -5.42
CA HIS A 119 -21.33 -3.05 -6.52
C HIS A 119 -20.88 -2.55 -7.90
N LYS A 120 -19.99 -1.56 -7.94
CA LYS A 120 -19.48 -0.94 -9.18
C LYS A 120 -17.95 -0.86 -9.14
N LEU A 121 -17.35 -0.95 -10.31
CA LEU A 121 -15.92 -0.73 -10.47
C LEU A 121 -15.58 0.76 -10.28
N HIS A 122 -14.51 1.03 -9.55
CA HIS A 122 -14.02 2.38 -9.29
C HIS A 122 -13.28 2.97 -10.51
N LEU A 123 -12.58 2.13 -11.27
CA LEU A 123 -11.83 2.53 -12.47
C LEU A 123 -10.78 3.61 -12.17
N TYR A 124 -9.75 3.24 -11.40
CA TYR A 124 -8.59 4.10 -11.13
C TYR A 124 -7.77 4.33 -12.40
N ARG A 125 -7.83 5.54 -12.95
CA ARG A 125 -7.25 5.90 -14.26
C ARG A 125 -6.21 7.02 -14.19
N GLU A 126 -6.07 7.67 -13.05
CA GLU A 126 -5.11 8.74 -12.86
C GLU A 126 -4.42 8.55 -11.50
N VAL A 127 -3.13 8.90 -11.44
CA VAL A 127 -2.34 8.93 -10.22
C VAL A 127 -1.85 10.35 -9.98
N ARG A 128 -2.02 10.81 -8.75
CA ARG A 128 -1.50 12.07 -8.25
C ARG A 128 -0.36 11.81 -7.27
N TYR A 129 0.79 12.44 -7.47
CA TYR A 129 1.94 12.35 -6.58
C TYR A 129 2.68 13.68 -6.51
N ASP A 130 3.45 13.91 -5.45
CA ASP A 130 4.24 15.12 -5.30
C ASP A 130 5.70 14.83 -5.67
N SER A 131 6.29 15.72 -6.47
CA SER A 131 7.67 15.63 -6.92
C SER A 131 8.28 17.03 -6.99
N ASN A 132 9.41 17.24 -6.31
CA ASN A 132 10.12 18.53 -6.24
C ASN A 132 9.22 19.71 -5.81
N GLY A 133 8.30 19.46 -4.87
CA GLY A 133 7.36 20.48 -4.39
C GLY A 133 6.18 20.78 -5.32
N GLU A 134 6.09 20.11 -6.48
CA GLU A 134 4.97 20.22 -7.41
C GLU A 134 4.11 18.95 -7.40
N THR A 135 2.78 19.13 -7.38
CA THR A 135 1.86 18.01 -7.58
C THR A 135 1.78 17.67 -9.07
N LYS A 136 2.04 16.41 -9.40
CA LYS A 136 1.97 15.84 -10.74
C LYS A 136 0.78 14.89 -10.85
N PHE A 137 0.25 14.79 -12.07
CA PHE A 137 -0.80 13.86 -12.46
C PHE A 137 -0.31 13.03 -13.63
N ILE A 138 -0.56 11.72 -13.57
CA ILE A 138 -0.18 10.79 -14.64
C ILE A 138 -1.29 9.80 -14.90
N ASP A 139 -1.49 9.49 -16.18
CA ASP A 139 -2.43 8.46 -16.59
C ASP A 139 -2.00 7.08 -16.10
N ALA A 140 -2.99 6.30 -15.67
CA ALA A 140 -2.82 4.95 -15.18
C ALA A 140 -3.61 3.97 -16.05
N THR A 141 -3.02 2.81 -16.31
CA THR A 141 -3.62 1.73 -17.08
C THR A 141 -4.14 0.65 -16.15
N ILE A 142 -5.39 0.25 -16.34
CA ILE A 142 -5.99 -0.90 -15.64
C ILE A 142 -5.68 -2.16 -16.44
N LEU A 143 -4.77 -3.01 -15.95
CA LEU A 143 -4.40 -4.26 -16.62
C LEU A 143 -5.37 -5.40 -16.34
N GLU A 144 -5.90 -5.45 -15.13
CA GLU A 144 -6.71 -6.57 -14.69
C GLU A 144 -7.85 -6.09 -13.80
N ARG A 145 -9.01 -6.74 -13.96
CA ARG A 145 -10.18 -6.56 -13.11
C ARG A 145 -10.68 -7.93 -12.69
N LYS A 146 -10.88 -8.12 -11.39
CA LYS A 146 -11.45 -9.35 -10.83
C LYS A 146 -12.56 -8.98 -9.85
N VAL A 147 -13.50 -9.89 -9.66
CA VAL A 147 -14.52 -9.79 -8.62
C VAL A 147 -14.47 -11.10 -7.84
N ASP A 148 -14.13 -11.00 -6.56
CA ASP A 148 -14.09 -12.15 -5.66
C ASP A 148 -15.30 -12.13 -4.74
N CYS A 149 -16.09 -13.20 -4.77
CA CYS A 149 -17.26 -13.38 -3.93
C CYS A 149 -17.09 -14.54 -2.92
N LEU A 150 -15.90 -15.14 -2.81
CA LEU A 150 -15.68 -16.42 -2.13
C LEU A 150 -15.69 -16.34 -0.60
N GLU A 151 -15.33 -15.19 -0.01
CA GLU A 151 -15.41 -14.96 1.45
C GLU A 151 -16.87 -15.10 1.97
N SER A 152 -17.83 -15.08 1.05
CA SER A 152 -19.26 -15.16 1.26
C SER A 152 -19.76 -16.63 1.29
N THR A 153 -19.09 -17.55 0.59
CA THR A 153 -19.49 -18.97 0.49
C THR A 153 -19.02 -19.84 1.65
N GLU A 154 -17.84 -19.59 2.25
CA GLU A 154 -17.30 -20.44 3.32
C GLU A 154 -17.94 -20.18 4.70
N THR A 155 -18.46 -18.97 4.92
CA THR A 155 -19.01 -18.55 6.23
C THR A 155 -20.54 -18.56 6.28
N GLY A 156 -21.22 -18.96 5.19
CA GLY A 156 -22.67 -18.85 5.06
C GLY A 156 -23.19 -17.40 5.03
N ALA A 157 -22.28 -16.41 5.08
CA ALA A 157 -22.59 -14.98 5.04
C ALA A 157 -22.80 -14.44 3.61
N ALA A 158 -22.97 -15.32 2.62
CA ALA A 158 -23.10 -15.02 1.19
C ALA A 158 -24.03 -13.84 0.88
N ARG A 159 -25.10 -13.73 1.66
CA ARG A 159 -26.11 -12.68 1.49
C ARG A 159 -25.75 -11.33 2.12
N ARG A 160 -24.69 -11.23 2.94
CA ARG A 160 -24.35 -10.02 3.72
C ARG A 160 -22.93 -9.48 3.51
N SER A 161 -21.93 -10.29 3.14
CA SER A 161 -20.53 -9.81 3.05
C SER A 161 -20.18 -9.11 1.72
N GLY A 162 -20.93 -9.36 0.64
CA GLY A 162 -20.73 -8.70 -0.66
C GLY A 162 -19.45 -9.15 -1.38
N CYS A 163 -19.44 -9.01 -2.71
CA CYS A 163 -18.23 -9.28 -3.49
C CYS A 163 -17.22 -8.14 -3.35
N TYR A 164 -15.95 -8.47 -3.50
CA TYR A 164 -14.85 -7.51 -3.53
C TYR A 164 -14.27 -7.42 -4.93
N PRO A 165 -14.57 -6.33 -5.66
CA PRO A 165 -13.81 -6.02 -6.85
C PRO A 165 -12.35 -5.73 -6.51
N SER A 166 -11.47 -6.12 -7.44
CA SER A 166 -10.06 -5.76 -7.42
C SER A 166 -9.61 -5.27 -8.78
N GLU A 167 -8.80 -4.20 -8.79
CA GLU A 167 -8.24 -3.61 -10.00
C GLU A 167 -6.72 -3.58 -9.88
N ARG A 168 -6.02 -4.22 -10.84
CA ARG A 168 -4.56 -4.07 -10.99
C ARG A 168 -4.31 -2.90 -11.93
N VAL A 169 -3.70 -1.87 -11.38
CA VAL A 169 -3.45 -0.61 -12.06
C VAL A 169 -1.96 -0.34 -12.09
N VAL A 170 -1.49 0.21 -13.20
CA VAL A 170 -0.08 0.53 -13.40
C VAL A 170 0.07 1.92 -13.96
N PHE A 171 1.14 2.58 -13.56
CA PHE A 171 1.65 3.77 -14.21
C PHE A 171 3.18 3.64 -14.32
N THR A 172 3.74 4.38 -15.27
CA THR A 172 5.17 4.39 -15.57
C THR A 172 5.75 5.69 -15.05
N LEU A 173 6.88 5.63 -14.36
CA LEU A 173 7.73 6.80 -14.15
C LEU A 173 8.92 6.68 -15.09
N ASP A 174 9.46 7.81 -15.54
CA ASP A 174 10.68 7.80 -16.33
C ASP A 174 11.86 7.25 -15.50
N GLN A 175 12.89 6.79 -16.21
CA GLN A 175 14.06 6.18 -15.57
C GLN A 175 14.78 7.16 -14.65
N GLU A 176 14.87 8.45 -15.00
CA GLU A 176 15.53 9.46 -14.17
C GLU A 176 14.82 9.63 -12.82
N GLN A 177 13.49 9.65 -12.82
CA GLN A 177 12.66 9.73 -11.62
C GLN A 177 12.84 8.49 -10.73
N ILE A 178 12.85 7.29 -11.33
CA ILE A 178 13.09 6.05 -10.58
C ILE A 178 14.49 6.03 -9.97
N THR A 179 15.50 6.45 -10.72
CA THR A 179 16.88 6.56 -10.22
C THR A 179 16.96 7.53 -9.05
N LYS A 180 16.37 8.73 -9.16
CA LYS A 180 16.32 9.70 -8.05
C LYS A 180 15.62 9.15 -6.81
N LEU A 181 14.50 8.44 -6.98
CA LEU A 181 13.79 7.79 -5.88
C LEU A 181 14.63 6.70 -5.22
N SER A 182 15.37 5.91 -6.01
CA SER A 182 16.31 4.91 -5.53
C SER A 182 17.47 5.53 -4.74
N GLU A 183 18.08 6.60 -5.26
CA GLU A 183 19.16 7.34 -4.60
C GLU A 183 18.71 8.04 -3.31
N GLY A 184 17.42 8.41 -3.23
CA GLY A 184 16.81 8.95 -2.01
C GLY A 184 16.73 7.96 -0.85
N TYR A 185 16.97 6.66 -1.06
CA TYR A 185 17.04 5.68 0.02
C TYR A 185 18.40 5.77 0.75
N THR A 186 18.36 6.30 1.97
CA THR A 186 19.55 6.49 2.83
C THR A 186 19.71 5.43 3.92
N GLY A 187 19.00 4.30 3.81
CA GLY A 187 18.93 3.27 4.85
C GLY A 187 17.71 3.37 5.77
N ASP A 188 16.91 4.44 5.65
CA ASP A 188 15.62 4.53 6.35
C ASP A 188 14.58 3.60 5.69
N SER A 189 14.25 2.51 6.39
CA SER A 189 13.22 1.54 5.98
C SER A 189 11.81 2.14 5.88
N GLN A 190 11.55 3.32 6.44
CA GLN A 190 10.23 3.96 6.44
C GLN A 190 10.06 4.99 5.33
N ALA A 191 11.12 5.33 4.60
CA ALA A 191 11.04 6.25 3.48
C ALA A 191 10.17 5.66 2.35
N GLN A 192 9.17 6.42 1.91
CA GLN A 192 8.14 5.97 0.98
C GLN A 192 7.83 7.01 -0.10
N LEU A 193 7.68 6.55 -1.33
CA LEU A 193 6.91 7.24 -2.36
C LEU A 193 5.43 7.12 -2.01
N ARG A 194 4.75 8.26 -1.85
CA ARG A 194 3.30 8.31 -1.60
C ARG A 194 2.58 8.81 -2.83
N TYR A 195 1.47 8.18 -3.19
CA TYR A 195 0.65 8.61 -4.32
C TYR A 195 -0.83 8.31 -4.08
N THR A 196 -1.69 9.14 -4.66
CA THR A 196 -3.15 8.98 -4.60
C THR A 196 -3.65 8.46 -5.93
N MET A 197 -4.32 7.32 -5.92
CA MET A 197 -5.05 6.81 -7.09
C MET A 197 -6.44 7.44 -7.15
N LEU A 198 -6.76 8.01 -8.30
CA LEU A 198 -7.98 8.75 -8.56
C LEU A 198 -8.92 7.88 -9.42
N PRO A 199 -10.09 7.48 -8.87
CA PRO A 199 -11.05 6.68 -9.59
C PRO A 199 -11.99 7.54 -10.41
N ARG A 200 -12.58 6.95 -11.47
CA ARG A 200 -13.72 7.55 -12.15
C ARG A 200 -14.96 7.60 -11.24
N SER A 201 -15.11 6.65 -10.32
CA SER A 201 -16.20 6.62 -9.35
C SER A 201 -15.78 6.00 -8.02
N GLY A 202 -16.39 6.44 -6.92
CA GLY A 202 -16.05 5.94 -5.58
C GLY A 202 -14.85 6.64 -4.94
N PRO A 203 -14.35 6.12 -3.79
CA PRO A 203 -13.30 6.74 -3.02
C PRO A 203 -11.90 6.60 -3.65
N THR A 204 -11.08 7.64 -3.48
CA THR A 204 -9.65 7.61 -3.77
C THR A 204 -8.93 6.58 -2.91
N TYR A 205 -7.74 6.16 -3.37
CA TYR A 205 -6.89 5.24 -2.62
C TYR A 205 -5.50 5.86 -2.44
N LEU A 206 -5.07 6.00 -1.18
CA LEU A 206 -3.71 6.44 -0.86
C LEU A 206 -2.80 5.21 -0.81
N ALA A 207 -1.88 5.14 -1.74
CA ALA A 207 -0.91 4.08 -1.88
C ALA A 207 0.49 4.56 -1.49
N THR A 208 1.34 3.59 -1.15
CA THR A 208 2.71 3.82 -0.69
C THR A 208 3.61 2.74 -1.25
N LEU A 209 4.78 3.12 -1.74
CA LEU A 209 5.83 2.22 -2.19
C LEU A 209 7.12 2.57 -1.44
N TYR A 210 7.81 1.58 -0.86
CA TYR A 210 9.02 1.86 -0.08
C TYR A 210 10.18 2.24 -1.00
N LEU A 211 10.98 3.25 -0.61
CA LEU A 211 12.18 3.60 -1.38
C LEU A 211 13.22 2.47 -1.34
N ALA A 212 13.26 1.72 -0.22
CA ALA A 212 14.06 0.50 -0.11
C ALA A 212 13.72 -0.55 -1.18
N GLU A 213 12.43 -0.66 -1.54
CA GLU A 213 11.92 -1.59 -2.55
C GLU A 213 12.32 -1.14 -3.96
N ILE A 214 12.20 0.16 -4.25
CA ILE A 214 12.66 0.76 -5.51
C ILE A 214 14.17 0.55 -5.66
N ALA A 215 14.95 0.88 -4.63
CA ALA A 215 16.40 0.74 -4.65
C ALA A 215 16.86 -0.70 -4.84
N ALA A 216 16.18 -1.67 -4.21
CA ALA A 216 16.48 -3.08 -4.39
C ALA A 216 16.25 -3.55 -5.84
N LEU A 217 15.16 -3.10 -6.46
CA LEU A 217 14.84 -3.44 -7.85
C LEU A 217 15.85 -2.83 -8.82
N VAL A 218 16.16 -1.53 -8.66
CA VAL A 218 17.13 -0.83 -9.51
C VAL A 218 18.51 -1.50 -9.42
N GLU A 219 18.97 -1.84 -8.21
CA GLU A 219 20.23 -2.54 -8.02
C GLU A 219 20.25 -3.92 -8.73
N ALA A 220 19.18 -4.70 -8.61
CA ALA A 220 19.08 -6.01 -9.26
C ALA A 220 19.09 -5.91 -10.80
N VAL A 221 18.45 -4.88 -11.36
CA VAL A 221 18.46 -4.63 -12.80
C VAL A 221 19.85 -4.23 -13.29
N GLU A 222 20.54 -3.35 -12.57
CA GLU A 222 21.90 -2.93 -12.91
C GLU A 222 22.92 -4.07 -12.81
N GLU A 223 22.80 -4.94 -11.80
CA GLU A 223 23.62 -6.15 -11.70
C GLU A 223 23.38 -7.10 -12.88
N TYR A 224 22.13 -7.25 -13.29
CA TYR A 224 21.80 -8.06 -14.46
C TYR A 224 22.40 -7.48 -15.74
N LYS A 225 22.26 -6.18 -15.98
CA LYS A 225 22.86 -5.52 -17.16
C LYS A 225 24.38 -5.71 -17.21
N LYS A 226 25.07 -5.50 -16.09
CA LYS A 226 26.51 -5.77 -15.98
C LYS A 226 26.86 -7.22 -16.33
N SER A 227 26.03 -8.19 -15.92
CA SER A 227 26.24 -9.61 -16.27
C SER A 227 26.09 -9.91 -17.76
N LEU A 228 25.38 -9.06 -18.51
CA LEU A 228 25.25 -9.13 -19.97
C LEU A 228 26.31 -8.31 -20.72
N GLY A 229 27.11 -7.50 -20.01
CA GLY A 229 28.02 -6.53 -20.62
C GLY A 229 27.31 -5.30 -21.23
N LEU A 230 26.11 -4.98 -20.72
CA LEU A 230 25.30 -3.81 -21.09
C LEU A 230 25.41 -2.67 -20.06
#